data_AF-A0A7J7MLY9-F1
#
_entry.id   AF-A0A7J7MLY9-F1
#
_cell.length_a   1.000
_cell.length_b   1.000
_cell.length_c   1.000
_cell.angle_alpha   90.00
_cell.angle_beta   90.00
_cell.angle_gamma   90.00
#
_symmetry.space_group_name_H-M   'P 1'
#
loop_
_entity.id
_entity.type
_entity.pdbx_description
1 polymer ?
#
loop_
_entity_poly.entity_id
_entity_poly.type
_entity_poly.pdbx_seq_one_letter_code
_entity_poly.pdbx_strand_id
1 'polypeptide(L)' 'MEALEAKNFEESGDCESCKVCREDFVIGVEVTLMPCLHIFHKGCIVVWLGSRYT' A
#
# COMPACT_ATOMS: atom_id res chain seq x y z
N MET A 1 -31.56 21.20 5.48
CA MET A 1 -30.97 20.62 4.27
C MET A 1 -29.59 20.14 4.70
N GLU A 2 -29.47 18.89 5.15
CA GLU A 2 -28.18 18.35 5.54
C GLU A 2 -28.29 16.83 5.61
N ALA A 3 -27.57 16.18 4.72
CA ALA A 3 -27.09 14.81 4.86
C ALA A 3 -25.81 14.76 4.02
N LEU A 4 -24.69 15.08 4.64
CA LEU A 4 -23.38 14.84 4.05
C LEU A 4 -23.20 13.32 4.03
N GLU A 5 -23.33 12.72 2.86
CA GLU A 5 -23.20 11.29 2.68
C GLU A 5 -21.75 10.89 2.96
N ALA A 6 -21.51 10.43 4.19
CA ALA A 6 -20.29 9.74 4.57
C ALA A 6 -20.20 8.49 3.69
N LYS A 7 -19.35 8.55 2.65
CA LYS A 7 -18.98 7.39 1.87
C LYS A 7 -18.30 6.41 2.81
N ASN A 8 -19.07 5.43 3.28
CA ASN A 8 -18.56 4.25 3.94
C ASN A 8 -17.66 3.56 2.93
N PHE A 9 -16.36 3.63 3.17
CA PHE A 9 -15.38 2.83 2.46
C PHE A 9 -15.70 1.39 2.87
N GLU A 10 -16.50 0.70 2.06
CA GLU A 10 -16.76 -0.71 2.26
C GLU A 10 -15.39 -1.38 2.30
N GLU A 11 -15.04 -1.96 3.45
CA GLU A 11 -13.82 -2.72 3.71
C GLU A 11 -13.80 -4.01 2.88
N SER A 12 -13.87 -3.87 1.56
CA SER A 12 -13.61 -4.93 0.59
C SER A 12 -12.10 -5.10 0.45
N GLY A 13 -11.48 -5.58 1.53
CA GLY A 13 -10.43 -6.61 1.56
C GLY A 13 -9.14 -6.46 0.75
N ASP A 14 -8.91 -5.39 -0.01
CA ASP A 14 -7.73 -5.23 -0.87
C ASP A 14 -7.15 -3.81 -0.86
N CYS A 15 -7.45 -3.04 0.19
CA CYS A 15 -6.99 -1.65 0.29
C CYS A 15 -5.52 -1.58 0.74
N GLU A 16 -4.66 -1.28 -0.23
CA GLU A 16 -3.54 -0.32 -0.15
C GLU A 16 -2.64 -0.39 1.10
N SER A 17 -2.27 -1.61 1.49
CA SER A 17 -1.23 -1.87 2.49
C SER A 17 -0.05 -2.60 1.87
N CYS A 18 1.15 -2.30 2.36
CA CYS A 18 2.35 -2.93 1.87
C CYS A 18 2.36 -4.41 2.28
N LYS A 19 2.18 -5.34 1.34
CA LYS A 19 2.17 -6.79 1.64
C LYS A 19 3.50 -7.33 2.21
N VAL A 20 4.56 -6.52 2.24
CA VAL A 20 5.86 -6.86 2.84
C VAL A 20 5.87 -6.58 4.34
N CYS A 21 5.54 -5.36 4.78
CA CYS A 21 5.51 -5.01 6.22
C CYS A 21 4.13 -5.12 6.87
N ARG A 22 3.07 -5.32 6.06
CA ARG A 22 1.65 -5.36 6.47
C ARG A 22 1.16 -4.05 7.10
N GLU A 23 1.80 -2.94 6.78
CA GLU A 23 1.40 -1.59 7.20
C GLU A 23 0.73 -0.85 6.04
N ASP A 24 -0.22 0.01 6.39
CA ASP A 24 -0.92 0.89 5.47
C ASP A 24 0.02 1.96 4.87
N PHE A 25 -0.26 2.38 3.63
CA PHE A 25 0.46 3.51 3.05
C PHE A 25 -0.01 4.81 3.71
N VAL A 26 0.91 5.54 4.34
CA VAL A 26 0.62 6.88 4.89
C VAL A 26 1.10 7.98 3.95
N ILE A 27 0.41 9.12 3.97
CA ILE A 27 0.76 10.26 3.11
C ILE A 27 2.19 10.72 3.45
N GLY A 28 3.03 10.83 2.42
CA GLY A 28 4.43 11.24 2.56
C GLY A 28 5.44 10.09 2.60
N VAL A 29 5.01 8.83 2.55
CA VAL A 29 5.94 7.70 2.40
C VAL A 29 6.37 7.50 0.95
N GLU A 30 7.61 7.09 0.77
CA GLU A 30 8.11 6.69 -0.53
C GLU A 30 7.56 5.31 -0.90
N VAL A 31 6.77 5.24 -1.97
CA VAL A 31 6.25 4.01 -2.54
C VAL A 31 6.85 3.72 -3.91
N THR A 32 6.76 2.49 -4.36
CA THR A 32 7.21 2.02 -5.66
C THR A 32 6.10 1.21 -6.30
N LEU A 33 5.70 1.62 -7.50
CA LEU A 33 4.76 0.90 -8.34
C LEU A 33 5.54 -0.08 -9.22
N MET A 34 5.14 -1.35 -9.18
CA MET A 34 5.73 -2.39 -10.01
C MET A 34 5.05 -2.48 -11.38
N PRO A 35 5.73 -3.03 -12.41
CA PRO A 35 5.13 -3.24 -13.73
C PRO A 35 3.89 -4.16 -13.69
N CYS A 36 3.73 -4.96 -12.63
CA CYS A 36 2.53 -5.74 -12.34
C CYS A 36 1.41 -4.94 -11.62
N LEU A 37 1.51 -3.61 -11.58
CA LEU A 37 0.55 -2.68 -10.95
C LEU A 37 0.41 -2.79 -9.43
N HIS A 38 1.35 -3.44 -8.74
CA HIS A 38 1.35 -3.51 -7.28
C HIS A 38 2.20 -2.40 -6.66
N ILE A 39 1.74 -1.84 -5.54
CA ILE A 39 2.40 -0.76 -4.80
C ILE A 39 3.04 -1.35 -3.55
N PHE A 40 4.27 -0.92 -3.26
CA PHE A 40 5.00 -1.29 -2.05
C PHE A 40 5.77 -0.10 -1.50
N HIS A 41 6.09 -0.09 -0.21
CA HIS A 41 7.06 0.86 0.33
C HIS A 41 8.40 0.65 -0.37
N LYS A 42 9.04 1.75 -0.80
CA LYS A 42 10.33 1.74 -1.50
C LYS A 42 11.38 0.97 -0.70
N GLY A 43 11.44 1.19 0.62
CA GLY A 43 12.34 0.44 1.50
C GLY A 43 12.01 -1.06 1.56
N CYS A 44 10.72 -1.40 1.70
CA CYS A 44 10.29 -2.79 1.80
C CYS A 44 10.54 -3.58 0.51
N ILE A 45 10.25 -3.03 -0.66
CA ILE A 45 10.48 -3.72 -1.93
C ILE A 45 11.97 -3.91 -2.21
N VAL A 46 12.80 -2.93 -1.88
CA VAL A 46 14.27 -3.02 -2.02
C VAL A 46 14.83 -4.12 -1.13
N VAL A 47 14.42 -4.21 0.13
CA VAL A 47 14.84 -5.29 1.03
C VAL A 47 14.31 -6.65 0.56
N TRP A 48 13.05 -6.72 0.15
CA TRP A 48 12.42 -7.98 -0.26
C TRP A 48 13.00 -8.57 -1.56
N LEU A 49 13.35 -7.72 -2.53
CA LEU A 49 14.13 -8.11 -3.72
C LEU A 49 15.60 -8.35 -3.37
N GLY A 50 16.10 -7.56 -2.41
CA GLY A 50 17.41 -7.62 -1.75
C GLY A 50 17.82 -8.99 -1.23
N SER A 51 16.97 -9.55 -0.37
CA SER A 51 17.29 -10.77 0.38
C SER A 51 17.32 -12.05 -0.46
N ARG A 52 16.97 -12.00 -1.74
CA ARG A 52 16.91 -13.20 -2.60
C ARG A 52 18.22 -13.51 -3.32
N TYR A 53 19.23 -12.64 -3.22
CA TYR A 53 20.49 -12.77 -3.97
C TYR A 53 21.73 -12.99 -3.09
N THR A 54 21.56 -13.38 -1.82
CA THR A 54 22.64 -13.77 -0.90
C THR A 54 22.33 -15.10 -0.26
#